data_AF-A0A3M2FZH7-F1
#
_entry.id   AF-A0A3M2FZH7-F1
#
_cell.length_a   1.000
_cell.length_b   1.000
_cell.length_c   1.000
_cell.angle_alpha   90.00
_cell.angle_beta   90.00
_cell.angle_gamma   90.00
#
_symmetry.space_group_name_H-M   'P 1'
#
loop_
_entity.id
_entity.type
_entity.pdbx_description
1 polymer ?
#
loop_
_entity_poly.entity_id
_entity_poly.type
_entity_poly.pdbx_seq_one_letter_code
_entity_poly.pdbx_strand_id
1 'polypeptide(L)'
;MKVMEWVRSTTVGRSIWRTPPGDTPRDRAVHHWANFLLHLYPVKVRRSELRFRTTWFLGVAAITLFVSLLVSGIYLMFFYV
;
A
#
# COMPACT_ATOMS: atom_id res chain seq x y z
N MET A 1 5.22 -29.19 3.89
CA MET A 1 4.34 -28.18 3.27
C MET A 1 3.08 -27.93 4.12
N LYS A 2 3.18 -27.61 5.43
CA LYS A 2 2.00 -27.54 6.33
C LYS A 2 1.74 -26.17 6.95
N VAL A 3 2.76 -25.32 7.05
CA VAL A 3 2.63 -24.00 7.71
C VAL A 3 1.88 -23.00 6.83
N MET A 4 2.12 -22.99 5.52
CA MET A 4 1.48 -22.07 4.56
C MET A 4 -0.05 -22.31 4.48
N GLU A 5 -0.47 -23.58 4.50
CA GLU A 5 -1.89 -23.96 4.47
C GLU A 5 -2.59 -23.60 5.78
N TRP A 6 -1.92 -23.80 6.92
CA TRP A 6 -2.44 -23.42 8.23
C TRP A 6 -2.66 -21.91 8.33
N VAL A 7 -1.70 -21.09 7.90
CA VAL A 7 -1.83 -19.61 7.87
C VAL A 7 -2.94 -19.13 6.94
N ARG A 8 -3.17 -19.81 5.81
CA ARG A 8 -4.29 -19.52 4.90
C ARG A 8 -5.66 -19.90 5.46
N SER A 9 -5.72 -20.87 6.38
CA SER A 9 -6.96 -21.34 6.99
C SER A 9 -7.51 -20.40 8.08
N THR A 10 -6.64 -19.59 8.70
CA THR A 10 -6.97 -18.60 9.72
C THR A 10 -7.92 -17.53 9.18
N THR A 11 -8.81 -16.98 10.00
CA THR A 11 -9.75 -15.90 9.62
C THR A 11 -9.06 -14.73 8.91
N VAL A 12 -7.86 -14.35 9.39
CA VAL A 12 -7.03 -13.30 8.80
C VAL A 12 -6.45 -13.71 7.44
N GLY A 13 -6.02 -14.97 7.29
CA GLY A 13 -5.55 -15.50 6.01
C GLY A 13 -6.68 -15.57 4.98
N ARG A 14 -7.87 -16.01 5.39
CA ARG A 14 -9.04 -16.10 4.51
C ARG A 14 -9.58 -14.72 4.10
N SER A 15 -9.41 -13.70 4.93
CA SER A 15 -9.77 -12.32 4.58
C SER A 15 -8.80 -11.65 3.61
N ILE A 16 -7.53 -12.07 3.61
CA ILE A 16 -6.48 -11.53 2.71
C ILE A 16 -6.43 -12.30 1.37
N TRP A 17 -6.69 -13.62 1.39
CA TRP A 17 -6.71 -14.48 0.20
C TRP A 17 -8.13 -14.95 -0.11
N ARG A 18 -9.05 -14.02 -0.39
CA ARG A 18 -10.46 -14.31 -0.72
C ARG A 18 -10.68 -15.03 -2.06
N THR A 19 -9.71 -14.98 -2.98
CA THR A 19 -9.81 -15.61 -4.31
C THR A 19 -8.61 -16.53 -4.51
N PRO A 20 -8.79 -17.77 -5.02
CA PRO A 20 -7.66 -18.62 -5.41
C PRO A 20 -6.75 -17.89 -6.41
N PRO A 21 -5.43 -18.14 -6.42
CA PRO A 21 -4.53 -17.48 -7.35
C PRO A 21 -4.87 -17.93 -8.77
N GLY A 22 -5.61 -17.13 -9.54
CA GLY A 22 -5.83 -17.39 -10.96
C GLY A 22 -4.71 -16.82 -11.80
N ASP A 23 -4.28 -17.63 -12.76
CA ASP A 23 -3.16 -17.33 -13.65
C ASP A 23 -3.50 -16.30 -14.74
N THR A 24 -4.77 -15.88 -14.85
CA THR A 24 -5.23 -14.96 -15.89
C THR A 24 -5.10 -13.48 -15.46
N PRO A 25 -4.81 -12.55 -16.40
CA PRO A 25 -4.73 -11.11 -16.09
C PRO A 25 -6.02 -10.52 -15.50
N ARG A 26 -7.17 -11.10 -15.84
CA ARG A 26 -8.49 -10.70 -15.34
C ARG A 26 -8.65 -11.09 -13.87
N ASP A 27 -8.25 -12.31 -13.53
CA ASP A 27 -8.37 -12.81 -12.15
C ASP A 27 -7.44 -12.07 -11.18
N ARG A 28 -6.23 -11.70 -11.63
CA ARG A 28 -5.36 -10.79 -10.87
C ARG A 28 -6.03 -9.45 -10.57
N ALA A 29 -6.68 -8.83 -11.55
CA ALA A 29 -7.39 -7.56 -11.32
C ALA A 29 -8.51 -7.72 -10.28
N VAL A 30 -9.31 -8.80 -10.39
CA VAL A 30 -10.39 -9.11 -9.43
C VAL A 30 -9.82 -9.34 -8.02
N HIS A 31 -8.66 -9.98 -7.90
CA HIS A 31 -7.97 -10.17 -6.62
C HIS A 31 -7.56 -8.85 -5.95
N HIS A 32 -7.13 -7.84 -6.72
CA HIS A 32 -6.80 -6.53 -6.17
C HIS A 32 -8.04 -5.74 -5.74
N TRP A 33 -9.16 -5.84 -6.49
CA TRP A 33 -10.42 -5.19 -6.14
C TRP A 33 -11.13 -5.83 -4.94
N ALA A 34 -11.00 -7.15 -4.76
CA ALA A 34 -11.64 -7.88 -3.66
C ALA A 34 -10.97 -7.66 -2.28
N ASN A 35 -9.81 -7.01 -2.27
CA ASN A 35 -8.96 -6.84 -1.09
C ASN A 35 -8.71 -5.36 -0.82
N PHE A 36 -9.17 -4.87 0.32
CA PHE A 36 -9.03 -3.46 0.71
C PHE A 36 -7.58 -2.97 0.70
N LEU A 37 -6.63 -3.78 1.20
CA LEU A 37 -5.21 -3.43 1.21
C LEU A 37 -4.59 -3.40 -0.20
N LEU A 38 -5.00 -4.32 -1.07
CA LEU A 38 -4.50 -4.42 -2.44
C LEU A 38 -5.19 -3.45 -3.40
N HIS A 39 -6.28 -2.81 -2.98
CA HIS A 39 -6.92 -1.71 -3.69
C HIS A 39 -6.10 -0.42 -3.64
N LEU A 40 -5.41 -0.16 -2.52
CA LEU A 40 -4.49 0.97 -2.39
C LEU A 40 -3.26 0.82 -3.31
N TYR A 41 -2.84 -0.41 -3.58
CA TYR A 41 -1.71 -0.68 -4.45
C TYR A 41 -2.14 -0.79 -5.93
N PRO A 42 -1.45 -0.10 -6.85
CA PRO A 42 -1.77 -0.19 -8.27
C PRO A 42 -1.53 -1.62 -8.82
N VAL A 43 -2.56 -2.17 -9.48
CA VAL A 43 -2.56 -3.52 -10.09
C VAL A 43 -1.48 -3.69 -11.16
N LYS A 44 -1.17 -2.61 -11.89
CA LYS A 44 -0.15 -2.58 -12.93
C LYS A 44 0.61 -1.28 -12.80
N VAL A 45 1.92 -1.39 -12.62
CA VAL A 45 2.84 -0.25 -12.67
C VAL A 45 3.82 -0.49 -13.82
N ARG A 46 4.01 0.54 -14.66
CA ARG A 46 5.04 0.48 -15.70
C ARG A 46 6.41 0.62 -15.05
N ARG A 47 7.32 -0.32 -15.36
CA ARG A 47 8.69 -0.33 -14.79
C ARG A 47 9.48 0.95 -15.08
N SER A 48 9.12 1.66 -16.15
CA SER A 48 9.71 2.96 -16.52
C SER A 48 9.38 4.08 -15.53
N GLU A 49 8.23 4.02 -14.85
CA GLU A 49 7.76 5.02 -13.89
C GLU A 49 8.28 4.74 -12.47
N LEU A 50 8.62 3.49 -12.18
CA LEU A 50 9.35 3.07 -10.96
C LEU A 50 10.85 3.37 -11.03
N ARG A 51 11.34 3.85 -12.18
CA ARG A 51 12.76 4.17 -12.32
C ARG A 51 13.07 5.36 -11.42
N PHE A 52 13.94 5.13 -10.43
CA PHE A 52 14.41 6.10 -9.43
C PHE A 52 14.71 7.50 -9.98
N ARG A 53 15.25 7.57 -11.20
CA ARG A 53 15.60 8.81 -11.89
C ARG A 53 14.40 9.68 -12.27
N THR A 54 13.19 9.11 -12.37
CA THR A 54 11.98 9.84 -12.76
C THR A 54 11.24 10.42 -11.56
N THR A 55 11.26 9.74 -10.41
CA THR A 55 10.45 10.13 -9.24
C THR A 55 11.22 10.94 -8.19
N TRP A 56 12.56 11.00 -8.23
CA TRP A 56 13.43 11.83 -7.37
C TRP A 56 13.09 11.81 -5.86
N PHE A 57 12.35 10.81 -5.38
CA PHE A 57 11.75 10.79 -4.05
C PHE A 57 10.85 11.98 -3.71
N LEU A 58 10.29 12.69 -4.69
CA LEU A 58 9.49 13.89 -4.46
C LEU A 58 8.31 13.63 -3.52
N GLY A 59 7.66 12.47 -3.64
CA GLY A 59 6.59 12.06 -2.73
C GLY A 59 7.05 11.86 -1.29
N VAL A 60 8.20 11.21 -1.09
CA VAL A 60 8.77 11.01 0.26
C VAL A 60 9.21 12.34 0.86
N ALA A 61 9.85 13.21 0.05
CA ALA A 61 10.24 14.55 0.49
C ALA A 61 9.03 15.39 0.90
N ALA A 62 7.95 15.39 0.11
CA ALA A 62 6.72 16.11 0.42
C ALA A 62 6.06 15.59 1.71
N ILE A 63 5.97 14.28 1.92
CA ILE A 63 5.42 13.69 3.14
C ILE A 63 6.27 14.07 4.36
N THR A 64 7.61 13.99 4.26
CA THR A 64 8.52 14.37 5.35
C THR A 64 8.36 15.85 5.72
N LEU A 65 8.30 16.74 4.72
CA LEU A 65 8.07 18.16 4.94
C LEU A 65 6.69 18.42 5.57
N PHE A 66 5.64 17.76 5.08
CA PHE A 66 4.29 17.89 5.63
C PHE A 66 4.23 17.47 7.10
N VAL A 67 4.83 16.34 7.47
CA VAL A 67 4.88 15.87 8.87
C VAL A 67 5.67 16.86 9.73
N SER A 68 6.81 17.36 9.25
CA SER A 68 7.59 18.38 9.94
C SER A 68 6.77 19.64 10.22
N LEU A 69 6.04 20.13 9.20
CA LEU A 69 5.16 21.29 9.33
C LEU A 69 3.97 21.02 10.25
N LEU A 70 3.39 19.82 10.21
CA LEU A 70 2.26 19.46 11.06
C LEU A 70 2.68 19.46 12.54
N VAL A 71 3.81 18.83 12.86
CA VAL A 71 4.33 18.76 14.23
C VAL A 71 4.72 20.14 14.74
N SER A 72 5.50 20.90 13.96
CA SER A 72 5.91 22.26 14.33
C SER A 72 4.74 23.24 14.38
N GLY A 73 3.76 23.12 13.48
CA GLY A 73 2.55 23.91 13.47
C GLY A 73 1.68 23.68 14.70
N ILE A 74 1.44 22.41 15.06
CA ILE A 74 0.73 22.05 16.30
C ILE A 74 1.47 22.63 17.52
N TYR A 75 2.80 22.51 17.56
CA TYR A 75 3.61 23.09 18.64
C TYR A 75 3.42 24.61 18.72
N LEU A 76 3.49 25.33 17.59
CA LEU A 76 3.29 26.77 17.55
C LEU A 76 1.89 27.20 17.99
N MET A 77 0.84 26.43 17.68
CA MET A 77 -0.53 26.77 18.11
C MET A 77 -0.68 26.81 19.64
N PHE A 78 0.13 26.06 20.40
CA PHE A 78 0.13 26.15 21.85
C PHE A 78 0.85 27.40 22.39
N PHE A 79 1.83 27.93 21.65
CA PHE A 79 2.55 29.15 22.03
C PHE A 79 1.86 30.43 21.52
N TYR A 80 1.11 30.32 20.43
CA TYR A 80 0.30 31.38 19.83
C TYR A 80 -1.18 31.20 20.18
N VAL A 81 -1.48 30.98 21.47
CA VAL A 81 -2.83 31.13 22.04
C VAL A 81 -3.11 32.60 22.32
#